data_AF-A0A8H5JKG4-F1
#
_entry.id   AF-A0A8H5JKG4-F1
#
_cell.length_a   1.000
_cell.length_b   1.000
_cell.length_c   1.000
_cell.angle_alpha   90.00
_cell.angle_beta   90.00
_cell.angle_gamma   90.00
#
_symmetry.space_group_name_H-M   'P 1'
#
loop_
_entity.id
_entity.type
_entity.pdbx_description
1 polymer ?
#
loop_
_entity_poly.entity_id
_entity_poly.type
_entity_poly.pdbx_seq_one_letter_code
_entity_poly.pdbx_strand_id
1 'polypeptide(L)'
;MAVRLAKASDLGATSRIAFRGFSLSPWNTFYRPFASAYPQDVEKSYLREQQEALGDQDKLFTVVEIQIGAQGAKQVVGFAIWNYAQQQQRKSDTAAIDVPNEKGSCPPPPTPTPHSTMDIF
;
A
#
# COMPACT_ATOMS: atom_id res chain seq x y z
N MET A 1 3.26 24.61 8.80
CA MET A 1 2.59 23.35 8.45
C MET A 1 2.56 22.47 9.68
N ALA A 2 1.46 21.76 9.94
CA ALA A 2 1.33 20.88 11.10
C ALA A 2 0.67 19.56 10.67
N VAL A 3 1.06 18.47 11.33
CA VAL A 3 0.42 17.15 11.20
C VAL A 3 -0.32 16.86 12.49
N ARG A 4 -1.57 16.40 12.41
CA ARG A 4 -2.39 16.05 13.57
C ARG A 4 -3.30 14.87 13.26
N LEU A 5 -3.86 14.26 14.30
CA LEU A 5 -4.96 13.31 14.15
C LEU A 5 -6.14 13.97 13.43
N ALA A 6 -6.78 13.21 12.56
CA ALA A 6 -7.98 13.62 11.86
C ALA A 6 -9.16 13.73 12.85
N LYS A 7 -10.11 14.62 12.54
CA LYS A 7 -11.40 14.75 13.24
C LYS A 7 -12.54 14.66 12.24
N ALA A 8 -13.76 14.45 12.74
CA ALA A 8 -14.96 14.34 11.91
C ALA A 8 -15.16 15.54 10.95
N SER A 9 -14.77 16.76 11.36
CA SER A 9 -14.88 17.94 10.50
C SER A 9 -13.94 17.93 9.29
N ASP A 10 -12.92 17.05 9.27
CA ASP A 10 -11.94 16.97 8.18
C ASP A 10 -12.42 16.08 7.04
N LEU A 11 -13.41 15.21 7.29
CA LEU A 11 -13.89 14.18 6.37
C LEU A 11 -14.23 14.71 4.98
N GLY A 12 -14.95 15.83 4.91
CA GLY A 12 -15.31 16.44 3.64
C GLY A 12 -14.09 17.00 2.86
N ALA A 13 -13.04 17.43 3.56
CA ALA A 13 -11.81 17.87 2.92
C ALA A 13 -10.99 16.67 2.45
N THR A 14 -10.84 15.64 3.29
CA THR A 14 -10.05 14.44 2.98
C THR A 14 -10.68 13.61 1.86
N SER A 15 -12.01 13.49 1.78
CA SER A 15 -12.68 12.76 0.71
C SER A 15 -12.45 13.43 -0.65
N ARG A 16 -12.52 14.76 -0.68
CA ARG A 16 -12.23 15.57 -1.88
C ARG A 16 -10.78 15.47 -2.31
N ILE A 17 -9.85 15.48 -1.36
CA ILE A 17 -8.43 15.30 -1.62
C ILE A 17 -8.18 13.91 -2.21
N ALA A 18 -8.76 12.85 -1.65
CA ALA A 18 -8.65 11.48 -2.17
C ALA A 18 -9.21 11.37 -3.59
N PHE A 19 -10.42 11.86 -3.81
CA PHE A 19 -11.06 11.85 -5.13
C PHE A 19 -10.21 12.57 -6.18
N ARG A 20 -9.77 13.80 -5.91
CA ARG A 20 -8.99 14.59 -6.86
C ARG A 20 -7.57 14.08 -7.05
N GLY A 21 -6.90 13.72 -5.95
CA GLY A 21 -5.48 13.35 -5.95
C GLY A 21 -5.22 11.90 -6.35
N PHE A 22 -6.13 10.98 -6.02
CA PHE A 22 -5.96 9.55 -6.30
C PHE A 22 -6.87 9.05 -7.41
N SER A 23 -8.19 9.25 -7.33
CA SER A 23 -9.12 8.72 -8.34
C SER A 23 -8.98 9.35 -9.72
N LEU A 24 -8.76 10.66 -9.78
CA LEU A 24 -8.55 11.37 -11.06
C LEU A 24 -7.07 11.38 -11.51
N SER A 25 -6.18 10.72 -10.74
CA SER A 25 -4.77 10.63 -11.11
C SER A 25 -4.61 9.92 -12.46
N PRO A 26 -3.76 10.42 -13.37
CA PRO A 26 -3.42 9.72 -14.61
C PRO A 26 -2.85 8.32 -14.37
N TRP A 27 -2.25 8.10 -13.20
CA TRP A 27 -1.61 6.85 -12.78
C TRP A 27 -2.59 5.82 -12.20
N ASN A 28 -3.84 6.20 -11.94
CA ASN A 28 -4.85 5.32 -11.37
C ASN A 28 -5.83 4.84 -12.44
N THR A 29 -5.35 3.98 -13.32
CA THR A 29 -6.14 3.41 -14.43
C THR A 29 -7.36 2.62 -13.97
N PHE A 30 -7.32 2.05 -12.75
CA PHE A 30 -8.43 1.26 -12.21
C PHE A 30 -9.62 2.14 -11.79
N TYR A 31 -9.39 3.17 -10.96
CA TYR A 31 -10.49 3.99 -10.44
C TYR A 31 -10.93 5.10 -11.39
N ARG A 32 -10.09 5.52 -12.33
CA ARG A 32 -10.37 6.69 -13.20
C ARG A 32 -11.66 6.57 -14.03
N PRO A 33 -12.00 5.42 -14.64
CA PRO A 33 -13.28 5.28 -15.35
C PRO A 33 -14.49 5.51 -14.43
N PHE A 34 -14.46 4.93 -13.22
CA PHE A 34 -15.52 5.09 -12.23
C PHE A 34 -15.60 6.53 -11.71
N ALA A 35 -14.46 7.16 -11.47
CA ALA A 35 -14.39 8.54 -11.02
C ALA A 35 -14.94 9.53 -12.05
N SER A 36 -14.78 9.23 -13.34
CA SER A 36 -15.34 10.02 -14.43
C SER A 36 -16.84 9.81 -14.61
N ALA A 37 -17.32 8.57 -14.50
CA ALA A 37 -18.72 8.23 -14.72
C ALA A 37 -19.62 8.49 -13.51
N TYR A 38 -19.09 8.27 -12.30
CA TYR A 38 -19.81 8.30 -11.02
C TYR A 38 -19.04 9.09 -9.95
N PRO A 39 -18.73 10.38 -10.19
CA PRO A 39 -17.84 11.16 -9.32
C PRO A 39 -18.35 11.24 -7.88
N GLN A 40 -19.67 11.40 -7.70
CA GLN A 40 -20.28 11.50 -6.37
C GLN A 40 -20.22 10.19 -5.59
N ASP A 41 -20.38 9.04 -6.26
CA ASP A 41 -20.38 7.74 -5.59
C ASP A 41 -18.96 7.33 -5.18
N VAL A 42 -17.96 7.67 -6.01
CA VAL A 42 -16.55 7.49 -5.67
C VAL A 42 -16.14 8.43 -4.52
N GLU A 43 -16.61 9.68 -4.50
CA GLU A 43 -16.33 10.56 -3.35
C GLU A 43 -17.01 10.06 -2.06
N LYS A 44 -18.25 9.55 -2.15
CA LYS A 44 -18.95 8.91 -1.02
C LYS A 44 -18.24 7.66 -0.52
N SER A 45 -17.62 6.87 -1.40
CA SER A 45 -16.87 5.69 -0.96
C SER A 45 -15.66 6.07 -0.10
N TYR A 46 -14.93 7.13 -0.48
CA TYR A 46 -13.85 7.67 0.36
C TYR A 46 -14.36 8.21 1.69
N LEU A 47 -15.51 8.90 1.67
CA LEU A 47 -16.12 9.40 2.91
C LEU A 47 -16.40 8.25 3.88
N ARG A 48 -16.96 7.14 3.39
CA ARG A 48 -17.21 5.94 4.20
C ARG A 48 -15.91 5.36 4.76
N GLU A 49 -14.89 5.15 3.94
CA GLU A 49 -13.60 4.60 4.38
C GLU A 49 -12.93 5.48 5.45
N GLN A 50 -13.01 6.80 5.28
CA GLN A 50 -12.46 7.77 6.22
C GLN A 50 -13.27 7.85 7.53
N GLN A 51 -14.59 7.66 7.47
CA GLN A 51 -15.44 7.51 8.66
C GLN A 51 -15.07 6.26 9.45
N GLU A 52 -14.86 5.13 8.76
CA GLU A 52 -14.38 3.89 9.39
C GLU A 52 -13.02 4.12 10.06
N ALA A 53 -12.07 4.78 9.36
CA ALA A 53 -10.75 5.08 9.91
C ALA A 53 -10.76 6.03 11.13
N LEU A 54 -11.79 6.84 11.33
CA LEU A 54 -11.94 7.67 12.55
C LEU A 54 -12.41 6.85 13.76
N GLY A 55 -13.19 5.79 13.53
CA GLY A 55 -13.76 4.96 14.59
C GLY A 55 -12.94 3.70 14.90
N ASP A 56 -11.97 3.36 14.06
CA ASP A 56 -11.19 2.13 14.11
C ASP A 56 -9.87 2.35 14.86
N GLN A 57 -9.69 1.65 15.99
CA GLN A 57 -8.48 1.75 16.81
C GLN A 57 -7.25 1.12 16.15
N ASP A 58 -7.46 0.23 15.17
CA ASP A 58 -6.39 -0.38 14.39
C ASP A 58 -5.97 0.51 13.22
N LYS A 59 -6.51 1.74 13.13
CA LYS A 59 -6.13 2.71 12.10
C LYS A 59 -5.60 4.01 12.71
N LEU A 60 -4.55 4.54 12.11
CA LEU A 60 -4.06 5.89 12.37
C LEU A 60 -4.47 6.80 11.22
N PHE A 61 -5.45 7.67 11.46
CA PHE A 61 -5.86 8.68 10.51
C PHE A 61 -5.28 10.06 10.88
N THR A 62 -4.44 10.60 10.02
CA THR A 62 -3.78 11.90 10.21
C THR A 62 -4.05 12.84 9.04
N VAL A 63 -4.07 14.14 9.33
CA VAL A 63 -4.19 15.22 8.34
C VAL A 63 -3.01 16.18 8.43
N VAL A 64 -2.70 16.79 7.29
CA VAL A 64 -1.71 17.86 7.17
C VAL A 64 -2.44 19.19 6.98
N GLU A 65 -2.18 20.14 7.86
CA GLU A 65 -2.74 21.49 7.82
C GLU A 65 -1.69 22.56 7.55
N ILE A 66 -2.08 23.54 6.76
CA ILE A 66 -1.35 24.79 6.59
C ILE A 66 -2.18 25.96 7.07
N GLN A 67 -1.51 27.04 7.48
CA GLN A 67 -2.16 28.33 7.68
C GLN A 67 -2.25 29.06 6.35
N ILE A 68 -3.39 29.69 6.10
CA ILE A 68 -3.66 30.44 4.87
C ILE A 68 -4.11 31.84 5.22
N GLY A 69 -3.45 32.82 4.60
CA GLY A 69 -3.73 34.23 4.76
C GLY A 69 -3.27 34.80 6.10
N ALA A 70 -3.42 36.13 6.22
CA ALA A 70 -3.02 36.88 7.42
C ALA A 70 -3.93 36.62 8.65
N GLN A 71 -5.10 36.01 8.45
CA GLN A 71 -6.10 35.76 9.50
C GLN A 71 -5.94 34.40 10.20
N GLY A 72 -4.89 33.63 9.89
CA GLY A 72 -4.60 32.38 10.60
C GLY A 72 -5.58 31.23 10.31
N ALA A 73 -6.39 31.32 9.24
CA ALA A 73 -7.29 30.25 8.83
C ALA A 73 -6.48 28.98 8.51
N LYS A 74 -6.94 27.81 8.97
CA LYS A 74 -6.27 26.53 8.70
C LYS A 74 -6.99 25.78 7.59
N GLN A 75 -6.23 25.24 6.64
CA GLN A 75 -6.75 24.37 5.59
C GLN A 75 -6.03 23.02 5.63
N VAL A 76 -6.82 21.95 5.54
CA VAL A 76 -6.31 20.60 5.31
C VAL A 76 -5.88 20.47 3.85
N VAL A 77 -4.63 20.07 3.62
CA VAL A 77 -4.02 19.94 2.27
C VAL A 77 -3.59 18.52 1.94
N GLY A 78 -3.60 17.63 2.93
CA GLY A 78 -3.24 16.23 2.75
C GLY A 78 -3.69 15.39 3.93
N PHE A 79 -3.66 14.07 3.76
CA PHE A 79 -3.99 13.12 4.80
C PHE A 79 -3.28 11.79 4.56
N ALA A 80 -3.23 10.96 5.61
CA ALA A 80 -2.76 9.59 5.53
C ALA A 80 -3.59 8.71 6.49
N ILE A 81 -3.94 7.50 6.04
CA ILE A 81 -4.55 6.45 6.85
C ILE A 81 -3.55 5.29 6.88
N TRP A 82 -3.17 4.87 8.07
CA TRP A 82 -2.29 3.74 8.29
C TRP A 82 -3.05 2.64 8.98
N ASN A 83 -2.98 1.41 8.47
CA ASN A 83 -3.46 0.25 9.21
C ASN A 83 -2.32 -0.20 10.14
N TYR A 84 -2.57 -0.23 11.45
CA TYR A 84 -1.74 -0.97 12.40
C TYR A 84 -1.99 -2.45 12.16
N ALA A 85 -1.27 -3.04 11.20
CA ALA A 85 -1.24 -4.48 11.11
C ALA A 85 -0.61 -5.02 12.41
N GLN A 86 -1.32 -5.92 13.09
CA GLN A 86 -0.65 -6.95 13.88
C GLN A 86 0.27 -7.69 12.89
N GLN A 87 1.55 -7.31 12.82
CA GLN A 87 2.56 -7.97 11.97
C GLN A 87 2.68 -9.49 12.28
N GLN A 88 2.05 -9.99 13.34
CA GLN A 88 2.14 -11.35 13.84
C GLN A 88 1.23 -12.39 13.15
N GLN A 89 0.44 -12.03 12.13
CA GLN A 89 -0.34 -13.01 11.36
C GLN A 89 -0.02 -13.06 9.86
N ARG A 90 1.12 -12.50 9.42
CA ARG A 90 1.83 -13.16 8.32
C ARG A 90 2.48 -14.42 8.89
N LYS A 91 1.68 -15.49 9.05
CA LYS A 91 2.25 -16.83 9.00
C LYS A 91 3.11 -16.87 7.75
N SER A 92 4.28 -17.44 7.90
CA SER A 92 5.38 -17.54 6.97
C SER A 92 5.00 -18.19 5.63
N ASP A 93 4.11 -17.58 4.87
CA ASP A 93 4.03 -17.81 3.44
C ASP A 93 5.12 -16.96 2.84
N THR A 94 6.34 -17.48 2.93
CA THR A 94 7.36 -17.24 1.92
C THR A 94 6.70 -17.66 0.61
N ALA A 95 6.02 -16.72 -0.06
CA ALA A 95 5.76 -16.86 -1.47
C ALA A 95 7.14 -16.96 -2.10
N ALA A 96 7.55 -18.18 -2.45
CA ALA A 96 8.71 -18.41 -3.28
C ALA A 96 8.40 -17.70 -4.60
N ILE A 97 8.87 -16.46 -4.72
CA ILE A 97 8.95 -15.80 -6.02
C ILE A 97 10.13 -16.51 -6.69
N ASP A 98 9.82 -17.56 -7.47
CA ASP A 98 10.77 -18.12 -8.41
C ASP A 98 11.06 -17.03 -9.44
N VAL A 99 12.14 -16.28 -9.19
CA VAL A 99 12.76 -15.44 -10.19
C VAL A 99 13.57 -16.41 -11.06
N PRO A 100 13.22 -16.64 -12.34
CA PRO A 100 14.06 -17.45 -13.21
C PRO A 100 15.41 -16.75 -13.36
N ASN A 101 16.41 -17.27 -12.64
CA ASN A 101 17.79 -16.85 -12.76
C ASN A 101 18.36 -17.52 -14.01
N GLU A 102 18.23 -16.86 -15.16
CA GLU A 102 19.06 -17.19 -16.32
C GLU A 102 20.54 -16.88 -15.97
N LYS A 103 21.24 -17.89 -15.46
CA LYS A 103 22.70 -17.92 -15.44
C LYS A 103 23.19 -19.31 -15.81
N GLY A 104 23.68 -19.39 -17.06
CA GLY A 104 24.92 -20.03 -17.45
C GLY A 104 25.18 -21.44 -16.92
N SER A 105 25.05 -22.41 -17.81
CA SER A 105 25.49 -23.79 -17.69
C SER A 105 26.88 -23.95 -17.05
N CYS A 106 26.94 -24.75 -15.99
CA CYS A 106 28.09 -25.60 -15.68
C CYS A 106 27.57 -26.92 -15.07
N PRO A 107 27.85 -28.08 -15.69
CA PRO A 107 27.42 -29.36 -15.13
C PRO A 107 28.22 -29.67 -13.85
N PRO A 108 27.62 -30.37 -12.87
CA PRO A 108 28.35 -30.82 -11.69
C PRO A 108 29.43 -31.86 -12.07
N PRO A 109 30.55 -31.91 -11.34
CA PRO A 109 31.57 -32.93 -11.57
C PRO A 109 31.01 -34.34 -11.23
N PRO A 110 31.37 -35.38 -12.00
CA PRO A 110 30.87 -36.72 -11.77
C PRO A 110 31.39 -37.31 -10.46
N THR A 111 30.51 -38.03 -9.76
CA THR A 111 30.79 -38.74 -8.51
C THR A 111 31.75 -39.92 -8.78
N PRO A 112 32.79 -40.14 -7.94
CA PRO A 112 33.70 -41.26 -8.12
C PRO A 112 33.00 -42.60 -7.83
N THR A 113 33.08 -43.53 -8.78
CA THR A 113 32.64 -44.92 -8.62
C THR A 113 33.59 -45.70 -7.69
N PRO A 114 33.09 -46.58 -6.81
CA PRO A 114 33.94 -47.40 -5.97
C PRO A 114 34.71 -48.43 -6.81
N HIS A 115 36.03 -48.49 -6.59
CA HIS A 115 36.94 -49.45 -7.20
C HIS A 115 36.50 -50.89 -6.89
N SER A 116 36.19 -51.65 -7.94
CA SER A 116 36.04 -53.10 -7.87
C SER A 116 37.42 -53.74 -7.78
N THR A 117 37.61 -54.52 -6.72
CA THR A 117 38.78 -55.34 -6.41
C THR A 117 39.16 -56.24 -7.59
N MET A 118 40.46 -56.32 -7.88
CA MET A 118 41.06 -57.31 -8.79
C MET A 118 40.78 -58.73 -8.28
N ASP A 119 40.17 -59.57 -9.10
CA ASP A 119 40.31 -61.02 -8.99
C ASP A 119 41.36 -61.49 -10.00
N ILE A 120 42.37 -62.16 -9.44
CA ILE A 120 43.49 -62.83 -10.12
C ILE A 120 42.98 -64.20 -10.56
N PHE A 121 43.16 -64.56 -11.85
CA PHE A 121 43.76 -65.82 -12.33
C PHE A 121 43.95 -65.74 -13.85
#